data_AF-A0A958ZYR9-F1
#
_entry.id   AF-A0A958ZYR9-F1
#
_cell.length_a   1.000
_cell.length_b   1.000
_cell.length_c   1.000
_cell.angle_alpha   90.00
_cell.angle_beta   90.00
_cell.angle_gamma   90.00
#
_symmetry.space_group_name_H-M   'P 1'
#
loop_
_entity.id
_entity.type
_entity.pdbx_description
1 polymer ?
#
loop_
_entity_poly.entity_id
_entity_poly.type
_entity_poly.pdbx_seq_one_letter_code
_entity_poly.pdbx_strand_id
1 'polypeptide(L)'
;MKVIRSRFLGARCVKAQDPNIQFFQIRSILNWHRDALVDRVLSDLPTYIEYKFGRASNRQELIHIGEGLLELKQHDVDIDFYEPIIKVLKRKDEITLDNGCFFLELDEKIRTRLSRQLHFAA
;
A
#
# COMPACT_ATOMS: atom_id res chain seq x y z
N MET A 1 11.50 -2.81 22.40
CA MET A 1 11.94 -2.45 21.03
C MET A 1 11.15 -3.32 20.06
N LYS A 2 10.59 -2.77 18.98
CA LYS A 2 9.92 -3.57 17.94
C LYS A 2 10.77 -3.59 16.66
N VAL A 3 10.74 -4.71 15.94
CA VAL A 3 11.43 -4.92 14.66
C VAL A 3 10.38 -5.27 13.60
N ILE A 4 10.36 -4.51 12.53
CA ILE A 4 9.46 -4.69 11.39
C ILE A 4 10.32 -5.04 10.18
N ARG A 5 10.18 -6.28 9.69
CA ARG A 5 10.84 -6.72 8.46
C ARG A 5 9.95 -6.47 7.27
N SER A 6 10.46 -5.71 6.32
CA SER A 6 9.83 -5.40 5.04
C SER A 6 10.63 -6.04 3.92
N ARG A 7 9.95 -6.67 2.95
CA ARG A 7 10.62 -7.17 1.72
C ARG A 7 11.23 -6.03 0.89
N PHE A 8 10.71 -4.81 1.00
CA PHE A 8 11.17 -3.66 0.22
C PHE A 8 12.12 -2.73 0.99
N LEU A 9 12.05 -2.70 2.31
CA LEU A 9 12.83 -1.78 3.15
C LEU A 9 13.90 -2.47 4.01
N GLY A 10 13.90 -3.81 4.04
CA GLY A 10 14.68 -4.59 5.00
C GLY A 10 14.11 -4.47 6.42
N ALA A 11 14.97 -4.62 7.42
CA ALA A 11 14.57 -4.48 8.83
C ALA A 11 14.51 -3.00 9.25
N ARG A 12 13.42 -2.62 9.92
CA ARG A 12 13.20 -1.30 10.52
C ARG A 12 12.90 -1.47 12.00
N CYS A 13 13.54 -0.67 12.85
CA CYS A 13 13.40 -0.77 14.30
C CYS A 13 12.60 0.41 14.85
N VAL A 14 11.60 0.11 15.66
CA VAL A 14 10.87 1.08 16.49
C VAL A 14 11.56 1.11 17.85
N LYS A 15 12.30 2.19 18.08
CA LYS A 15 13.16 2.36 19.27
C LYS A 15 12.49 3.17 20.37
N ALA A 16 11.47 3.96 20.03
CA ALA A 16 10.79 4.80 21.01
C ALA A 16 10.19 3.96 22.15
N GLN A 17 10.22 4.49 23.37
CA GLN A 17 9.53 3.89 24.51
C GLN A 17 8.14 4.51 24.70
N ASP A 18 8.00 5.80 24.37
CA ASP A 18 6.71 6.49 24.39
C ASP A 18 5.75 5.90 23.33
N PRO A 19 4.52 5.52 23.72
CA PRO A 19 3.55 4.91 22.81
C PRO A 19 3.15 5.77 21.61
N ASN A 20 3.06 7.09 21.79
CA ASN A 20 2.67 8.01 20.70
C ASN A 20 3.80 8.12 19.67
N ILE A 21 5.04 8.21 20.13
CA ILE A 21 6.22 8.23 19.25
C ILE A 21 6.40 6.87 18.55
N GLN A 22 6.14 5.76 19.25
CA GLN A 22 6.15 4.43 18.62
C GLN A 22 5.13 4.35 17.49
N PHE A 23 3.91 4.82 17.74
CA PHE A 23 2.84 4.82 16.76
C PHE A 23 3.20 5.63 15.50
N PHE A 24 3.79 6.81 15.68
CA PHE A 24 4.30 7.62 14.57
C PHE A 24 5.38 6.86 13.76
N GLN A 25 6.35 6.24 14.43
CA GLN A 25 7.38 5.45 13.76
C GLN A 25 6.81 4.26 12.97
N ILE A 26 5.80 3.58 13.53
CA ILE A 26 5.11 2.48 12.84
C ILE A 26 4.41 3.02 11.59
N ARG A 27 3.65 4.11 11.71
CA ARG A 27 2.98 4.75 10.56
C ARG A 27 3.99 5.10 9.46
N SER A 28 5.12 5.71 9.81
CA SER A 28 6.17 6.04 8.83
C SER A 28 6.71 4.80 8.11
N ILE A 29 6.94 3.69 8.84
CA ILE A 29 7.40 2.43 8.23
C ILE A 29 6.36 1.85 7.26
N LEU A 30 5.08 1.90 7.63
CA LEU A 30 3.99 1.45 6.77
C LEU A 30 3.86 2.34 5.52
N ASN A 31 3.93 3.66 5.67
CA ASN A 31 3.98 4.62 4.55
C ASN A 31 5.11 4.27 3.58
N TRP A 32 6.34 4.15 4.09
CA TRP A 32 7.49 3.82 3.23
C TRP A 32 7.36 2.47 2.54
N HIS A 33 6.73 1.49 3.19
CA HIS A 33 6.51 0.18 2.58
C HIS A 33 5.46 0.28 1.45
N ARG A 34 4.35 0.98 1.70
CA ARG A 34 3.31 1.22 0.69
C ARG A 34 3.89 1.97 -0.50
N ASP A 35 4.67 3.02 -0.26
CA ASP A 35 5.27 3.83 -1.31
C ASP A 35 6.21 3.00 -2.20
N ALA A 36 7.05 2.16 -1.59
CA ALA A 36 7.92 1.25 -2.33
C ALA A 36 7.12 0.19 -3.13
N LEU A 37 5.99 -0.28 -2.60
CA LEU A 37 5.10 -1.19 -3.31
C LEU A 37 4.41 -0.49 -4.49
N VAL A 38 3.94 0.74 -4.28
CA VAL A 38 3.35 1.57 -5.35
C VAL A 38 4.37 1.78 -6.46
N ASP A 39 5.62 2.13 -6.14
CA ASP A 39 6.67 2.30 -7.15
C ASP A 39 6.92 1.00 -7.93
N ARG A 40 6.87 -0.15 -7.26
CA ARG A 40 6.98 -1.46 -7.91
C ARG A 40 5.82 -1.73 -8.86
N VAL A 41 4.58 -1.45 -8.45
CA VAL A 41 3.39 -1.65 -9.29
C VAL A 41 3.40 -0.68 -10.47
N LEU A 42 3.76 0.59 -10.25
CA LEU A 42 3.86 1.60 -11.32
C LEU A 42 4.92 1.25 -12.37
N SER A 43 6.01 0.59 -11.98
CA SER A 43 7.07 0.19 -12.92
C SER A 43 6.59 -0.76 -14.02
N ASP A 44 5.52 -1.51 -13.76
CA ASP A 44 4.93 -2.46 -14.70
C ASP A 44 3.41 -2.56 -14.51
N LEU A 45 2.76 -1.39 -14.53
CA LEU A 45 1.34 -1.26 -14.30
C LEU A 45 0.47 -2.06 -15.29
N PRO A 46 0.78 -2.12 -16.60
CA PRO A 46 -0.01 -2.90 -17.55
C PRO A 46 -0.06 -4.38 -17.18
N THR A 47 1.10 -4.98 -16.88
CA THR A 47 1.21 -6.39 -16.48
C THR A 47 0.50 -6.64 -15.16
N TYR A 48 0.63 -5.73 -14.19
CA TYR A 48 -0.10 -5.83 -12.93
C TYR A 48 -1.61 -5.87 -13.15
N ILE A 49 -2.14 -4.96 -13.97
CA ILE A 49 -3.58 -4.89 -14.24
C ILE A 49 -4.06 -6.15 -14.94
N GLU A 50 -3.34 -6.60 -15.96
CA GLU A 50 -3.70 -7.81 -16.70
C GLU A 50 -3.71 -9.04 -15.80
N TYR A 51 -2.67 -9.23 -15.00
CA TYR A 51 -2.56 -10.33 -14.05
C TYR A 51 -3.68 -10.31 -13.00
N LYS A 52 -3.97 -9.12 -12.44
CA LYS A 52 -4.83 -8.99 -11.27
C LYS A 52 -6.31 -8.84 -11.60
N PHE A 53 -6.62 -8.19 -12.72
CA PHE A 53 -7.98 -7.86 -13.14
C PHE A 53 -8.41 -8.58 -14.42
N GLY A 54 -7.51 -9.34 -15.06
CA GLY A 54 -7.84 -10.18 -16.22
C GLY A 54 -8.22 -9.40 -17.47
N ARG A 55 -7.78 -8.14 -17.58
CA ARG A 55 -8.06 -7.29 -18.74
C ARG A 55 -6.86 -6.42 -19.11
N ALA A 56 -6.74 -6.14 -20.40
CA ALA A 56 -5.85 -5.10 -20.88
C ALA A 56 -6.42 -3.71 -20.52
N SER A 57 -5.51 -2.76 -20.32
CA SER A 57 -5.85 -1.35 -20.15
C SER A 57 -5.22 -0.50 -21.26
N ASN A 58 -5.97 0.49 -21.73
CA ASN A 58 -5.47 1.42 -22.73
C ASN A 58 -4.57 2.50 -22.09
N ARG A 59 -3.86 3.27 -22.92
CA ARG A 59 -2.91 4.30 -22.44
C ARG A 59 -3.55 5.34 -21.51
N GLN A 60 -4.79 5.76 -21.79
CA GLN A 60 -5.48 6.76 -20.99
C GLN A 60 -5.90 6.20 -19.62
N GLU A 61 -6.37 4.95 -19.58
CA GLU A 61 -6.64 4.22 -18.35
C GLU A 61 -5.38 4.08 -17.49
N LEU A 62 -4.27 3.68 -18.11
CA LEU A 62 -2.99 3.52 -17.41
C LEU A 62 -2.50 4.83 -16.78
N ILE A 63 -2.64 5.96 -17.49
CA ILE A 63 -2.31 7.28 -16.94
C ILE A 63 -3.20 7.59 -15.74
N HIS A 64 -4.52 7.45 -15.88
CA HIS A 64 -5.47 7.78 -14.82
C HIS A 64 -5.30 6.89 -13.57
N ILE A 65 -5.04 5.60 -13.77
CA ILE A 65 -4.75 4.66 -12.70
C ILE A 65 -3.42 5.03 -12.02
N GLY A 66 -2.39 5.33 -12.82
CA GLY A 66 -1.08 5.74 -12.33
C GLY A 66 -1.14 6.99 -11.45
N GLU A 67 -1.85 8.04 -11.89
CA GLU A 67 -2.12 9.24 -11.08
C GLU A 67 -2.79 8.87 -9.75
N GLY A 68 -3.77 7.97 -9.79
CA GLY A 68 -4.46 7.49 -8.61
C GLY A 68 -3.59 6.74 -7.62
N LEU A 69 -2.62 5.97 -8.11
CA LEU A 69 -1.66 5.29 -7.26
C LEU A 69 -0.63 6.28 -6.69
N LEU A 70 -0.25 7.30 -7.45
CA LEU A 70 0.61 8.39 -6.96
C LEU A 70 -0.07 9.21 -5.86
N GLU A 71 -1.38 9.45 -5.94
CA GLU A 71 -2.15 10.07 -4.86
C GLU A 71 -2.02 9.29 -3.55
N LEU A 72 -1.97 7.95 -3.58
CA LEU A 72 -1.81 7.17 -2.35
C LEU A 72 -0.52 7.56 -1.61
N LYS A 73 0.57 7.85 -2.33
CA LYS A 73 1.84 8.29 -1.73
C LYS A 73 1.75 9.67 -1.07
N GLN A 74 0.76 10.48 -1.43
CA GLN A 74 0.58 11.84 -0.90
C GLN A 74 -0.22 11.86 0.41
N HIS A 75 -0.87 10.75 0.76
CA HIS A 75 -1.68 10.63 1.97
C HIS A 75 -1.06 9.63 2.94
N ASP A 76 -1.13 9.89 4.24
CA ASP A 76 -0.75 8.90 5.24
C ASP A 76 -1.60 7.63 5.10
N VAL A 77 -1.00 6.47 5.42
CA VAL A 77 -1.75 5.22 5.56
C VAL A 77 -2.85 5.38 6.60
N ASP A 78 -4.03 4.87 6.27
CA ASP A 78 -5.13 4.74 7.23
C ASP A 78 -4.82 3.58 8.19
N ILE A 79 -4.46 3.90 9.43
CA ILE A 79 -4.05 2.89 10.41
C ILE A 79 -5.19 1.93 10.75
N ASP A 80 -6.45 2.36 10.63
CA ASP A 80 -7.59 1.50 10.90
C ASP A 80 -7.71 0.41 9.82
N PHE A 81 -7.39 0.73 8.56
CA PHE A 81 -7.28 -0.26 7.49
C PHE A 81 -6.15 -1.27 7.74
N TYR A 82 -5.04 -0.82 8.34
CA TYR A 82 -3.88 -1.66 8.69
C TYR A 82 -3.98 -2.31 10.08
N GLU A 83 -5.16 -2.28 10.74
CA GLU A 83 -5.39 -2.85 12.07
C GLU A 83 -4.89 -4.30 12.22
N PRO A 84 -5.04 -5.22 11.23
CA PRO A 84 -4.49 -6.56 11.33
C PRO A 84 -2.97 -6.58 11.59
N ILE A 85 -2.21 -5.72 10.92
CA ILE A 85 -0.75 -5.60 11.11
C ILE A 85 -0.45 -5.02 12.50
N ILE A 86 -1.18 -3.98 12.90
CA ILE A 86 -1.03 -3.34 14.22
C ILE A 86 -1.30 -4.33 15.36
N LYS A 87 -2.33 -5.18 15.23
CA LYS A 87 -2.65 -6.23 16.22
C LYS A 87 -1.48 -7.21 16.41
N VAL A 88 -0.80 -7.58 15.34
CA VAL A 88 0.38 -8.47 15.41
C VAL A 88 1.58 -7.74 16.03
N LEU A 89 1.82 -6.47 15.66
CA LEU A 89 2.88 -5.64 16.24
C LEU A 89 2.75 -5.45 17.75
N LYS A 90 1.52 -5.33 18.26
CA LYS A 90 1.27 -5.23 19.70
C LYS A 90 1.70 -6.50 20.44
N ARG A 91 1.52 -7.68 19.82
CA ARG A 91 1.75 -8.99 20.45
C ARG A 91 3.18 -9.52 20.29
N LYS A 92 3.90 -9.08 19.26
CA LYS A 92 5.23 -9.60 18.93
C LYS A 92 6.26 -8.48 18.89
N ASP A 93 7.48 -8.78 19.32
CA ASP A 93 8.58 -7.82 19.22
C ASP A 93 9.23 -7.79 17.84
N GLU A 94 9.02 -8.83 17.05
CA GLU A 94 9.48 -8.90 15.68
C GLU A 94 8.37 -9.44 14.79
N ILE A 95 8.14 -8.75 13.67
CA ILE A 95 7.19 -9.18 12.65
C ILE A 95 7.81 -9.08 11.25
N THR A 96 7.27 -9.85 10.32
CA THR A 96 7.45 -9.61 8.88
C THR A 96 6.15 -9.04 8.35
N LEU A 97 6.24 -7.93 7.61
CA LEU A 97 5.09 -7.35 6.94
C LEU A 97 4.63 -8.30 5.84
N ASP A 98 3.37 -8.72 5.95
CA ASP A 98 2.66 -9.30 4.83
C ASP A 98 2.17 -8.18 3.91
N ASN A 99 2.20 -8.45 2.60
CA ASN A 99 1.80 -7.47 1.61
C ASN A 99 0.28 -7.48 1.35
N GLY A 100 -0.49 -8.37 1.99
CA GLY A 100 -1.92 -8.56 1.73
C GLY A 100 -2.75 -7.28 1.87
N CYS A 101 -2.64 -6.57 2.99
CA CYS A 101 -3.34 -5.29 3.20
C CYS A 101 -2.92 -4.24 2.15
N PHE A 102 -1.63 -4.12 1.87
CA PHE A 102 -1.12 -3.14 0.92
C PHE A 102 -1.64 -3.41 -0.50
N PHE A 103 -1.59 -4.65 -0.96
CA PHE A 103 -2.16 -5.01 -2.26
C PHE A 103 -3.67 -4.77 -2.30
N LEU A 104 -4.40 -5.07 -1.21
CA LEU A 104 -5.84 -4.80 -1.15
C LEU A 104 -6.14 -3.30 -1.32
N GLU A 105 -5.40 -2.40 -0.64
CA GLU A 105 -5.57 -0.95 -0.80
C GLU A 105 -5.34 -0.50 -2.25
N LEU A 106 -4.25 -0.98 -2.87
CA LEU A 106 -3.92 -0.69 -4.27
C LEU A 106 -5.02 -1.22 -5.20
N ASP A 107 -5.49 -2.44 -4.97
CA ASP A 107 -6.53 -3.08 -5.78
C ASP A 107 -7.85 -2.31 -5.74
N GLU A 108 -8.28 -1.84 -4.56
CA GLU A 108 -9.48 -1.00 -4.42
C GLU A 108 -9.32 0.33 -5.16
N LYS A 109 -8.14 0.96 -5.05
CA LYS A 109 -7.85 2.25 -5.71
C LYS A 109 -7.86 2.11 -7.24
N ILE A 110 -7.35 1.00 -7.76
CA ILE A 110 -7.37 0.66 -9.19
C ILE A 110 -8.80 0.34 -9.64
N ARG A 111 -9.50 -0.54 -8.90
CA ARG A 111 -10.87 -0.97 -9.24
C ARG A 111 -11.81 0.22 -9.34
N THR A 112 -11.77 1.14 -8.39
CA THR A 112 -12.61 2.34 -8.39
C THR A 112 -12.43 3.16 -9.67
N ARG A 113 -11.22 3.20 -10.23
CA ARG A 113 -10.91 3.94 -11.47
C ARG A 113 -11.29 3.18 -12.73
N LEU A 114 -11.12 1.86 -12.72
CA LEU A 114 -11.58 1.00 -13.81
C LEU A 114 -13.11 1.06 -13.95
N SER A 115 -13.86 1.04 -12.84
CA SER A 115 -15.32 1.07 -12.86
C SER A 115 -15.91 2.42 -13.27
N ARG A 116 -15.24 3.54 -12.92
CA ARG A 116 -15.74 4.90 -13.16
C ARG A 116 -15.88 5.24 -14.66
N GLN A 117 -15.20 4.52 -15.53
CA GLN A 117 -15.29 4.73 -16.98
C GLN A 117 -16.49 4.02 -17.64
N LEU A 118 -17.16 3.09 -16.96
CA LEU A 118 -18.35 2.42 -17.50
C LEU A 118 -19.63 3.30 -17.47
N HIS A 119 -19.60 4.43 -16.75
CA HIS A 119 -20.78 5.29 -16.55
C HIS A 119 -20.85 6.54 -17.43
N PHE A 120 -19.89 6.77 -18.33
CA PHE A 120 -19.90 7.93 -19.24
C PHE A 120 -20.29 7.60 -20.69
N ALA A 121 -20.83 6.40 -20.94
CA ALA A 121 -21.27 5.96 -22.26
C ALA A 121 -22.77 5.59 -22.31
N ALA A 122 -23.62 6.42 -21.68
CA ALA A 122 -25.08 6.34 -21.77
C ALA A 122 -25.67 7.70 -22.13
#